data_AF-A0A516H0R0-F1
#
_entry.id   AF-A0A516H0R0-F1
#
_cell.length_a   1.000
_cell.length_b   1.000
_cell.length_c   1.000
_cell.angle_alpha   90.00
_cell.angle_beta   90.00
_cell.angle_gamma   90.00
#
_symmetry.space_group_name_H-M   'P 1'
#
loop_
_entity.id
_entity.type
_entity.pdbx_description
1 polymer ?
#
loop_
_entity_poly.entity_id
_entity_poly.type
_entity_poly.pdbx_seq_one_letter_code
_entity_poly.pdbx_strand_id
1 'polypeptide(L)'
;MTQRLLPWAIYMTAAILVVIYVNLFPVWQGLSQLAAGRGLTVAPIVAALAVPLLLMIRRRRRWLPVLLALAFAAGGLLLADPLFPAKRIHVAEYMLLAALLRLAAPRSLGAWQRTMVAAMAGALFGMHDEMIQGLLPERTFGLADLAVNACGAAAGALLVQGGSGDDVKPEERLTDLPWPFWAVLFGVVLEAVALPAFRDRALPLWSTAPVLAAAAACFLLPPPRSAALRHVQVLVVVLGVALALYPVVTHVAPLSFR
;
A
#
# COMPACT_ATOMS: atom_id res chain seq x y z
N MET A 1 18.28 -1.70 -21.29
CA MET A 1 18.65 -1.42 -19.88
C MET A 1 17.49 -0.84 -19.07
N THR A 2 16.74 0.13 -19.62
CA THR A 2 15.61 0.83 -18.96
C THR A 2 14.53 -0.07 -18.36
N GLN A 3 14.14 -1.16 -19.04
CA GLN A 3 13.09 -2.07 -18.54
C GLN A 3 13.47 -2.84 -17.26
N ARG A 4 14.77 -2.96 -16.93
CA ARG A 4 15.21 -3.63 -15.69
C ARG A 4 15.20 -2.69 -14.48
N LEU A 5 15.41 -1.40 -14.69
CA LEU A 5 15.47 -0.39 -13.62
C LEU A 5 14.09 0.19 -13.27
N LEU A 6 13.16 0.14 -14.22
CA LEU A 6 11.81 0.66 -14.04
C LEU A 6 11.10 0.12 -12.78
N PRO A 7 11.04 -1.21 -12.52
CA PRO A 7 10.37 -1.73 -11.32
C PRO A 7 11.00 -1.18 -10.03
N TRP A 8 12.33 -1.09 -9.98
CA TRP A 8 13.04 -0.52 -8.83
C TRP A 8 12.66 0.93 -8.59
N ALA A 9 12.69 1.76 -9.64
CA ALA A 9 12.29 3.15 -9.53
C ALA A 9 10.85 3.29 -9.00
N ILE A 10 9.91 2.47 -9.51
CA ILE A 10 8.52 2.49 -9.08
C ILE A 10 8.36 2.12 -7.61
N TYR A 11 8.92 0.98 -7.18
CA TYR A 11 8.71 0.50 -5.81
C TYR A 11 9.49 1.32 -4.78
N MET A 12 10.66 1.86 -5.13
CA MET A 12 11.36 2.82 -4.28
C MET A 12 10.60 4.14 -4.18
N THR A 13 10.04 4.63 -5.30
CA THR A 13 9.17 5.82 -5.27
C THR A 13 7.94 5.57 -4.40
N ALA A 14 7.34 4.38 -4.47
CA ALA A 14 6.22 4.00 -3.61
C ALA A 14 6.59 4.01 -2.12
N ALA A 15 7.75 3.44 -1.75
CA ALA A 15 8.26 3.49 -0.38
C ALA A 15 8.48 4.94 0.09
N ILE A 16 9.09 5.79 -0.75
CA ILE A 16 9.32 7.20 -0.45
C ILE A 16 7.99 7.97 -0.32
N LEU A 17 7.00 7.70 -1.17
CA LEU A 17 5.67 8.31 -1.09
C LEU A 17 5.00 7.99 0.25
N VAL A 18 5.14 6.78 0.77
CA VAL A 18 4.63 6.43 2.10
C VAL A 18 5.29 7.27 3.19
N VAL A 19 6.61 7.43 3.16
CA VAL A 19 7.32 8.33 4.10
C VAL A 19 6.78 9.76 3.98
N ILE A 20 6.51 10.24 2.77
CA ILE A 20 5.91 11.56 2.55
C ILE A 20 4.50 11.63 3.16
N TYR A 21 3.64 10.63 2.93
CA TYR A 21 2.27 10.59 3.45
C TYR A 21 2.22 10.67 4.99
N VAL A 22 3.04 9.89 5.68
CA VAL A 22 3.16 9.95 7.15
C VAL A 22 3.48 11.36 7.63
N ASN A 23 4.41 12.04 6.94
CA ASN A 23 4.86 13.38 7.29
C ASN A 23 3.91 14.49 6.83
N LEU A 24 2.92 14.19 5.98
CA LEU A 24 1.87 15.13 5.60
C LEU A 24 0.77 15.25 6.64
N PHE A 25 0.65 14.32 7.59
CA PHE A 25 -0.42 14.41 8.59
C PHE A 25 -0.40 15.73 9.38
N PRO A 26 0.73 16.21 9.96
CA PRO A 26 0.72 17.46 10.73
C PRO A 26 0.31 18.66 9.86
N VAL A 27 0.73 18.66 8.59
CA VAL A 27 0.34 19.68 7.61
C VAL A 27 -1.18 19.62 7.39
N TRP A 28 -1.71 18.42 7.15
CA TRP A 28 -3.13 18.20 6.91
C TRP A 28 -3.99 18.57 8.13
N GLN A 29 -3.53 18.22 9.33
CA GLN A 29 -4.16 18.59 10.59
C GLN A 29 -4.18 20.11 10.78
N GLY A 30 -3.05 20.79 10.56
CA GLY A 30 -2.95 22.25 10.64
C GLY A 30 -3.85 22.96 9.64
N LEU A 31 -3.85 22.50 8.37
CA LEU A 31 -4.75 23.03 7.36
C LEU A 31 -6.22 22.81 7.74
N SER A 32 -6.56 21.62 8.24
CA SER A 32 -7.93 21.30 8.70
C SER A 32 -8.38 22.21 9.84
N GLN A 33 -7.49 22.55 10.78
CA GLN A 33 -7.77 23.51 11.85
C GLN A 33 -8.00 24.93 11.30
N LEU A 34 -7.17 25.39 10.35
CA LEU A 34 -7.30 26.70 9.71
C LEU A 34 -8.60 26.85 8.92
N ALA A 35 -9.09 25.78 8.27
CA ALA A 35 -10.33 25.79 7.51
C ALA A 35 -11.60 25.58 8.37
N ALA A 36 -11.53 25.85 9.69
CA ALA A 36 -12.59 25.60 10.66
C ALA A 36 -13.14 24.15 10.60
N GLY A 37 -12.29 23.19 10.23
CA GLY A 37 -12.57 21.75 10.23
C GLY A 37 -13.53 21.23 9.16
N ARG A 38 -14.26 22.08 8.42
CA ARG A 38 -15.34 21.59 7.54
C ARG A 38 -14.93 21.38 6.08
N GLY A 39 -14.19 22.32 5.49
CA GLY A 39 -13.86 22.25 4.05
C GLY A 39 -12.84 21.17 3.70
N LEU A 40 -11.74 21.12 4.46
CA LEU A 40 -10.63 20.21 4.16
C LEU A 40 -10.91 18.77 4.58
N THR A 41 -11.69 18.53 5.64
CA THR A 41 -12.11 17.18 6.04
C THR A 41 -12.90 16.45 4.95
N VAL A 42 -13.60 17.21 4.08
CA VAL A 42 -14.44 16.68 3.01
C VAL A 42 -13.66 16.50 1.70
N ALA A 43 -12.55 17.21 1.51
CA ALA A 43 -11.77 17.15 0.27
C ALA A 43 -11.28 15.72 -0.09
N PRO A 44 -10.76 14.90 0.84
CA PRO A 44 -10.38 13.51 0.56
C PRO A 44 -11.58 12.64 0.19
N ILE A 45 -12.72 12.87 0.85
CA ILE A 45 -13.98 12.17 0.55
C ILE A 45 -14.43 12.49 -0.87
N VAL A 46 -14.42 13.77 -1.24
CA VAL A 46 -14.78 14.23 -2.58
C VAL A 46 -13.79 13.68 -3.60
N ALA A 47 -12.49 13.75 -3.35
CA ALA A 47 -11.49 13.21 -4.27
C ALA A 47 -11.66 11.68 -4.46
N ALA A 48 -11.83 10.94 -3.37
CA ALA A 48 -11.98 9.48 -3.39
C ALA A 48 -13.27 9.02 -4.07
N LEU A 49 -14.35 9.82 -4.05
CA LEU A 49 -15.65 9.42 -4.62
C LEU A 49 -15.93 10.08 -5.98
N ALA A 50 -15.63 11.37 -6.14
CA ALA A 50 -15.95 12.13 -7.34
C ALA A 50 -15.04 11.78 -8.51
N VAL A 51 -13.75 11.49 -8.28
CA VAL A 51 -12.83 11.09 -9.36
C VAL A 51 -13.28 9.78 -10.02
N PRO A 52 -13.59 8.69 -9.27
CA PRO A 52 -14.20 7.50 -9.85
C PRO A 52 -15.48 7.76 -10.64
N LEU A 53 -16.39 8.54 -10.06
CA LEU A 53 -17.68 8.85 -10.66
C LEU A 53 -17.52 9.62 -11.98
N LEU A 54 -16.66 10.65 -12.00
CA LEU A 54 -16.37 11.43 -13.19
C LEU A 54 -15.73 10.57 -14.29
N LEU A 55 -14.81 9.67 -13.92
CA LEU A 55 -14.20 8.73 -14.84
C LEU A 55 -15.23 7.73 -15.40
N MET A 56 -16.21 7.32 -14.60
CA MET A 56 -17.32 6.46 -15.03
C MET A 56 -18.16 7.15 -16.11
N ILE A 57 -18.57 8.39 -15.84
CA ILE A 57 -19.42 9.20 -16.72
C ILE A 57 -18.71 9.48 -18.06
N ARG A 58 -17.42 9.84 -18.02
CA ARG A 58 -16.73 10.34 -19.22
C ARG A 58 -16.34 9.29 -20.26
N ARG A 59 -16.28 7.99 -19.91
CA ARG A 59 -15.55 7.02 -20.75
C ARG A 59 -16.34 5.76 -21.16
N ARG A 60 -17.66 5.68 -20.95
CA ARG A 60 -18.51 4.49 -21.26
C ARG A 60 -17.84 3.16 -20.83
N ARG A 61 -17.36 3.14 -19.57
CA ARG A 61 -16.41 2.15 -19.05
C ARG A 61 -17.06 0.86 -18.55
N ARG A 62 -16.25 -0.05 -17.98
CA ARG A 62 -16.74 -1.21 -17.23
C ARG A 62 -17.23 -0.76 -15.86
N TRP A 63 -18.50 -0.96 -15.56
CA TRP A 63 -19.11 -0.39 -14.35
C TRP A 63 -18.76 -1.20 -13.11
N LEU A 64 -18.64 -2.52 -13.23
CA LEU A 64 -18.38 -3.39 -12.08
C LEU A 64 -17.08 -3.02 -11.33
N PRO A 65 -15.89 -2.86 -11.95
CA PRO A 65 -14.70 -2.46 -11.21
C PRO A 65 -14.83 -1.06 -10.57
N VAL A 66 -15.56 -0.14 -11.20
CA VAL A 66 -15.78 1.20 -10.64
C VAL A 66 -16.70 1.14 -9.43
N LEU A 67 -17.78 0.34 -9.49
CA LEU A 67 -18.67 0.12 -8.35
C LEU A 67 -17.94 -0.53 -7.18
N LEU A 68 -17.09 -1.52 -7.46
CA LEU A 68 -16.23 -2.12 -6.44
C LEU A 68 -15.24 -1.09 -5.87
N ALA A 69 -14.64 -0.24 -6.71
CA ALA A 69 -13.76 0.83 -6.26
C ALA A 69 -14.47 1.80 -5.30
N LEU A 70 -15.69 2.22 -5.66
CA LEU A 70 -16.53 3.06 -4.81
C LEU A 70 -16.90 2.37 -3.49
N ALA A 71 -17.22 1.07 -3.52
CA ALA A 71 -17.52 0.29 -2.33
C ALA A 71 -16.31 0.20 -1.38
N PHE A 72 -15.12 -0.09 -1.90
CA PHE A 72 -13.89 -0.11 -1.10
C PHE A 72 -13.51 1.28 -0.56
N ALA A 73 -13.64 2.33 -1.37
CA ALA A 73 -13.38 3.70 -0.91
C ALA A 73 -14.35 4.11 0.20
N ALA A 74 -15.63 3.83 0.03
CA ALA A 74 -16.65 4.07 1.06
C ALA A 74 -16.37 3.24 2.33
N GLY A 75 -16.02 1.96 2.18
CA GLY A 75 -15.62 1.10 3.30
C GLY A 75 -14.44 1.67 4.08
N GLY A 76 -13.37 2.09 3.40
CA GLY A 76 -12.22 2.73 4.03
C GLY A 76 -12.59 4.04 4.75
N LEU A 77 -13.44 4.88 4.15
CA LEU A 77 -13.91 6.12 4.77
C LEU A 77 -14.77 5.89 6.02
N LEU A 78 -15.53 4.79 6.06
CA LEU A 78 -16.35 4.39 7.20
C LEU A 78 -15.52 3.74 8.32
N LEU A 79 -14.43 3.06 7.97
CA LEU A 79 -13.50 2.47 8.93
C LEU A 79 -12.57 3.50 9.57
N ALA A 80 -12.32 4.63 8.89
CA ALA A 80 -11.46 5.69 9.41
C ALA A 80 -12.02 6.31 10.69
N ASP A 81 -11.15 6.47 11.69
CA ASP A 81 -11.52 6.93 13.02
C ASP A 81 -12.27 8.28 12.98
N PRO A 82 -13.53 8.35 13.46
CA PRO A 82 -14.31 9.58 13.45
C PRO A 82 -13.74 10.67 14.38
N LEU A 83 -12.94 10.30 15.39
CA LEU A 83 -12.28 11.24 16.29
C LEU A 83 -11.07 11.92 15.63
N PHE A 84 -10.51 11.30 14.59
CA PHE A 84 -9.40 11.85 13.82
C PHE A 84 -9.74 11.93 12.32
N PRO A 85 -10.63 12.85 11.92
CA PRO A 85 -11.10 12.95 10.53
C PRO A 85 -9.98 13.14 9.50
N ALA A 86 -8.85 13.70 9.93
CA ALA A 86 -7.63 13.81 9.14
C ALA A 86 -7.17 12.46 8.55
N LYS A 87 -7.35 11.34 9.27
CA LYS A 87 -6.96 9.99 8.82
C LYS A 87 -7.70 9.52 7.57
N ARG A 88 -8.84 10.14 7.22
CA ARG A 88 -9.56 9.83 5.97
C ARG A 88 -8.74 10.15 4.71
N ILE A 89 -7.68 10.97 4.83
CA ILE A 89 -6.75 11.23 3.72
C ILE A 89 -6.06 9.96 3.22
N HIS A 90 -5.86 8.96 4.11
CA HIS A 90 -5.21 7.71 3.76
C HIS A 90 -5.95 6.98 2.63
N VAL A 91 -7.28 7.02 2.61
CA VAL A 91 -8.06 6.43 1.51
C VAL A 91 -7.61 7.01 0.16
N ALA A 92 -7.48 8.34 0.06
CA ALA A 92 -7.07 9.00 -1.17
C ALA A 92 -5.59 8.75 -1.51
N GLU A 93 -4.71 8.77 -0.51
CA GLU A 93 -3.27 8.50 -0.66
C GLU A 93 -3.02 7.08 -1.19
N TYR A 94 -3.65 6.08 -0.58
CA TYR A 94 -3.51 4.69 -1.01
C TYR A 94 -4.24 4.38 -2.32
N MET A 95 -5.34 5.09 -2.61
CA MET A 95 -5.94 5.05 -3.95
C MET A 95 -4.95 5.54 -5.02
N LEU A 96 -4.28 6.67 -4.78
CA LEU A 96 -3.28 7.21 -5.71
C LEU A 96 -2.09 6.27 -5.84
N LEU A 97 -1.54 5.80 -4.72
CA LEU A 97 -0.40 4.87 -4.70
C LEU A 97 -0.70 3.60 -5.48
N ALA A 98 -1.82 2.93 -5.19
CA ALA A 98 -2.18 1.69 -5.88
C ALA A 98 -2.55 1.93 -7.35
N ALA A 99 -3.09 3.09 -7.70
CA ALA A 99 -3.30 3.47 -9.10
C ALA A 99 -1.97 3.56 -9.85
N LEU A 100 -0.94 4.19 -9.26
CA LEU A 100 0.41 4.27 -9.83
C LEU A 100 1.04 2.88 -9.97
N LEU A 101 0.97 2.06 -8.91
CA LEU A 101 1.47 0.67 -8.93
C LEU A 101 0.77 -0.16 -10.02
N ARG A 102 -0.54 0.03 -10.21
CA ARG A 102 -1.33 -0.65 -11.24
C ARG A 102 -0.97 -0.20 -12.65
N LEU A 103 -0.74 1.09 -12.87
CA LEU A 103 -0.28 1.62 -14.15
C LEU A 103 1.12 1.11 -14.51
N ALA A 104 1.97 0.95 -13.50
CA ALA A 104 3.30 0.39 -13.61
C ALA A 104 3.35 -1.14 -13.78
N ALA A 105 2.30 -1.86 -13.37
CA ALA A 105 2.29 -3.32 -13.38
C ALA A 105 2.44 -3.89 -14.81
N PRO A 106 3.23 -4.97 -15.01
CA PRO A 106 3.50 -5.55 -16.32
C PRO A 106 2.24 -5.92 -17.08
N ARG A 107 2.25 -5.64 -18.39
CA ARG A 107 1.14 -6.02 -19.29
C ARG A 107 1.09 -7.52 -19.60
N SER A 108 2.13 -8.29 -19.29
CA SER A 108 2.11 -9.76 -19.39
C SER A 108 1.11 -10.40 -18.43
N LEU A 109 0.78 -9.70 -17.33
CA LEU A 109 -0.31 -10.05 -16.43
C LEU A 109 -1.66 -9.65 -17.01
N GLY A 110 -2.65 -10.50 -16.82
CA GLY A 110 -4.04 -10.20 -17.11
C GLY A 110 -4.55 -9.00 -16.29
N ALA A 111 -5.58 -8.34 -16.80
CA ALA A 111 -6.09 -7.11 -16.22
C ALA A 111 -6.44 -7.23 -14.72
N TRP A 112 -7.13 -8.30 -14.32
CA TRP A 112 -7.46 -8.55 -12.91
C TRP A 112 -6.23 -8.91 -12.05
N GLN A 113 -5.27 -9.62 -12.63
CA GLN A 113 -4.05 -9.98 -11.93
C GLN A 113 -3.20 -8.75 -11.59
N ARG A 114 -3.07 -7.82 -12.55
CA ARG A 114 -2.41 -6.53 -12.32
C ARG A 114 -3.09 -5.75 -11.19
N THR A 115 -4.43 -5.77 -11.16
CA THR A 115 -5.23 -5.11 -10.12
C THR A 115 -4.98 -5.71 -8.76
N MET A 116 -5.02 -7.04 -8.67
CA MET A 116 -4.76 -7.76 -7.42
C MET A 116 -3.34 -7.48 -6.92
N VAL A 117 -2.31 -7.59 -7.78
CA VAL A 117 -0.92 -7.32 -7.40
C VAL A 117 -0.75 -5.88 -6.93
N ALA A 118 -1.33 -4.90 -7.62
CA ALA A 118 -1.24 -3.49 -7.22
C ALA A 118 -1.96 -3.20 -5.90
N ALA A 119 -3.14 -3.78 -5.69
CA ALA A 119 -3.89 -3.64 -4.43
C ALA A 119 -3.12 -4.28 -3.26
N MET A 120 -2.59 -5.49 -3.46
CA MET A 120 -1.77 -6.17 -2.45
C MET A 120 -0.50 -5.38 -2.14
N ALA A 121 0.23 -4.92 -3.17
CA ALA A 121 1.41 -4.09 -2.98
C ALA A 121 1.08 -2.81 -2.20
N GLY A 122 -0.01 -2.13 -2.56
CA GLY A 122 -0.48 -0.95 -1.83
C GLY A 122 -0.84 -1.25 -0.37
N ALA A 123 -1.49 -2.38 -0.08
CA ALA A 123 -1.79 -2.80 1.28
C ALA A 123 -0.53 -3.13 2.09
N LEU A 124 0.48 -3.75 1.46
CA LEU A 124 1.77 -4.01 2.10
C LEU A 124 2.55 -2.71 2.38
N PHE A 125 2.46 -1.72 1.49
CA PHE A 125 2.94 -0.36 1.79
C PHE A 125 2.12 0.32 2.89
N GLY A 126 0.84 -0.04 3.04
CA GLY A 126 0.00 0.30 4.18
C GLY A 126 0.55 -0.20 5.51
N MET A 127 1.11 -1.40 5.53
CA MET A 127 1.84 -1.89 6.72
C MET A 127 3.10 -1.06 6.98
N HIS A 128 3.85 -0.73 5.93
CA HIS A 128 5.05 0.09 6.07
C HIS A 128 4.75 1.46 6.71
N ASP A 129 3.66 2.12 6.32
CA ASP A 129 3.16 3.37 6.93
C ASP A 129 2.84 3.23 8.41
N GLU A 130 2.04 2.22 8.75
CA GLU A 130 1.64 1.96 10.12
C GLU A 130 2.85 1.63 11.03
N MET A 131 3.89 1.00 10.47
CA MET A 131 5.17 0.80 11.17
C MET A 131 5.91 2.12 11.43
N ILE A 132 5.94 3.06 10.47
CA ILE A 132 6.52 4.39 10.70
C ILE A 132 5.72 5.10 11.78
N GLN A 133 4.38 5.08 11.69
CA GLN A 133 3.52 5.72 12.69
C GLN A 133 3.76 5.14 14.08
N GLY A 134 3.87 3.82 14.23
CA GLY A 134 4.16 3.21 15.53
C GLY A 134 5.52 3.61 16.12
N LEU A 135 6.47 4.09 15.32
CA LEU A 135 7.73 4.67 15.83
C LEU A 135 7.63 6.14 16.26
N LEU A 136 6.58 6.85 15.85
CA LEU A 136 6.42 8.28 16.15
C LEU A 136 5.73 8.46 17.52
N PRO A 137 6.29 9.27 18.44
CA PRO A 137 5.75 9.40 19.81
C PRO A 137 4.29 9.86 19.90
N GLU A 138 3.85 10.67 18.95
CA GLU A 138 2.51 11.28 18.87
C GLU A 138 1.51 10.43 18.05
N ARG A 139 1.90 9.21 17.70
CA ARG A 139 1.15 8.30 16.83
C ARG A 139 1.10 6.93 17.46
N THR A 140 0.16 6.13 16.99
CA THR A 140 0.03 4.73 17.37
C THR A 140 -0.31 3.92 16.13
N PHE A 141 0.26 2.74 16.03
CA PHE A 141 -0.17 1.73 15.07
C PHE A 141 -1.66 1.41 15.24
N GLY A 142 -2.40 1.36 14.13
CA GLY A 142 -3.82 1.00 14.12
C GLY A 142 -4.13 -0.13 13.13
N LEU A 143 -4.65 -1.27 13.63
CA LEU A 143 -5.19 -2.31 12.75
C LEU A 143 -6.34 -1.80 11.86
N ALA A 144 -7.13 -0.85 12.39
CA ALA A 144 -8.16 -0.18 11.61
C ALA A 144 -7.54 0.67 10.50
N ASP A 145 -6.45 1.39 10.77
CA ASP A 145 -5.76 2.23 9.78
C ASP A 145 -5.11 1.37 8.68
N LEU A 146 -4.55 0.21 9.03
CA LEU A 146 -4.10 -0.79 8.05
C LEU A 146 -5.24 -1.25 7.12
N ALA A 147 -6.45 -1.46 7.66
CA ALA A 147 -7.62 -1.79 6.86
C ALA A 147 -8.08 -0.62 5.97
N VAL A 148 -8.02 0.62 6.46
CA VAL A 148 -8.29 1.84 5.67
C VAL A 148 -7.31 1.92 4.49
N ASN A 149 -6.02 1.71 4.73
CA ASN A 149 -4.97 1.71 3.71
C ASN A 149 -5.23 0.63 2.65
N ALA A 150 -5.57 -0.59 3.07
CA ALA A 150 -5.91 -1.69 2.18
C ALA A 150 -7.17 -1.42 1.33
N CYS A 151 -8.21 -0.82 1.93
CA CYS A 151 -9.40 -0.37 1.22
C CYS A 151 -9.08 0.70 0.17
N GLY A 152 -8.28 1.71 0.52
CA GLY A 152 -7.80 2.72 -0.41
C GLY A 152 -7.01 2.11 -1.57
N ALA A 153 -6.09 1.18 -1.27
CA ALA A 153 -5.29 0.50 -2.28
C ALA A 153 -6.15 -0.34 -3.25
N ALA A 154 -7.12 -1.10 -2.73
CA ALA A 154 -8.08 -1.84 -3.54
C ALA A 154 -8.89 -0.89 -4.44
N ALA A 155 -9.42 0.20 -3.88
CA ALA A 155 -10.18 1.19 -4.63
C ALA A 155 -9.37 1.83 -5.77
N GLY A 156 -8.12 2.23 -5.51
CA GLY A 156 -7.23 2.80 -6.53
C GLY A 156 -6.93 1.87 -7.68
N ALA A 157 -6.57 0.62 -7.36
CA ALA A 157 -6.28 -0.39 -8.38
C ALA A 157 -7.52 -0.74 -9.23
N LEU A 158 -8.68 -0.90 -8.58
CA LEU A 158 -9.96 -1.16 -9.24
C LEU A 158 -10.42 0.01 -10.12
N LEU A 159 -10.16 1.23 -9.68
CA LEU A 159 -10.48 2.43 -10.45
C LEU A 159 -9.70 2.46 -11.76
N VAL A 160 -8.39 2.18 -11.71
CA VAL A 160 -7.58 2.07 -12.92
C VAL A 160 -8.09 0.94 -13.81
N GLN A 161 -8.47 -0.22 -13.24
CA GLN A 161 -9.01 -1.36 -13.99
C GLN A 161 -10.30 -1.02 -14.75
N GLY A 162 -11.28 -0.44 -14.07
CA GLY A 162 -12.49 0.07 -14.73
C GLY A 162 -12.16 1.13 -15.77
N GLY A 163 -11.05 1.84 -15.55
CA GLY A 163 -10.51 2.86 -16.41
C GLY A 163 -9.88 2.38 -17.71
N SER A 164 -9.09 1.32 -17.63
CA SER A 164 -8.14 0.96 -18.68
C SER A 164 -8.82 0.36 -19.92
N GLY A 165 -9.98 -0.29 -19.77
CA GLY A 165 -10.60 -1.01 -20.89
C GLY A 165 -9.75 -2.18 -21.41
N ASP A 166 -8.68 -2.54 -20.69
CA ASP A 166 -7.72 -3.57 -21.09
C ASP A 166 -8.42 -4.95 -21.12
N ASP A 167 -8.51 -5.54 -22.30
CA ASP A 167 -8.85 -6.95 -22.54
C ASP A 167 -7.64 -7.78 -22.94
N VAL A 168 -6.55 -7.58 -22.19
CA VAL A 168 -5.32 -8.35 -22.41
C VAL A 168 -5.52 -9.75 -21.85
N LYS A 169 -5.45 -10.76 -22.74
CA LYS A 169 -5.36 -12.15 -22.32
C LYS A 169 -4.05 -12.34 -21.55
N PRO A 170 -4.08 -12.89 -20.32
CA PRO A 170 -2.87 -13.11 -19.54
C PRO A 170 -1.95 -14.11 -20.26
N GLU A 171 -0.69 -13.73 -20.44
CA GLU A 171 0.36 -14.68 -20.84
C GLU A 171 0.88 -15.45 -19.61
N GLU A 172 0.76 -14.86 -18.43
CA GLU A 172 1.31 -15.38 -17.17
C GLU A 172 0.20 -15.57 -16.11
N ARG A 173 0.31 -16.62 -15.28
CA ARG A 173 -0.65 -16.88 -14.19
C ARG A 173 -0.05 -16.51 -12.83
N LEU A 174 -0.85 -15.86 -11.98
CA LEU A 174 -0.47 -15.55 -10.58
C LEU A 174 -0.36 -16.79 -9.69
N THR A 175 -0.87 -17.95 -10.10
CA THR A 175 -0.66 -19.21 -9.37
C THR A 175 0.82 -19.60 -9.30
N ASP A 176 1.64 -19.03 -10.18
CA ASP A 176 3.05 -19.32 -10.30
C ASP A 176 3.89 -18.31 -9.52
N LEU A 177 3.27 -17.57 -8.59
CA LEU A 177 3.98 -16.65 -7.69
C LEU A 177 5.02 -17.43 -6.87
N PRO A 178 6.26 -16.92 -6.81
CA PRO A 178 7.34 -17.63 -6.19
C PRO A 178 7.14 -17.63 -4.66
N TRP A 179 7.60 -18.67 -3.97
CA TRP A 179 7.50 -18.78 -2.52
C TRP A 179 7.93 -17.53 -1.72
N PRO A 180 8.90 -16.69 -2.15
CA PRO A 180 9.26 -15.48 -1.41
C PRO A 180 8.12 -14.47 -1.29
N PHE A 181 7.20 -14.42 -2.27
CA PHE A 181 6.02 -13.57 -2.18
C PHE A 181 5.12 -13.99 -1.01
N TRP A 182 4.87 -15.28 -0.89
CA TRP A 182 4.08 -15.84 0.21
C TRP A 182 4.78 -15.67 1.56
N ALA A 183 6.11 -15.77 1.60
CA ALA A 183 6.89 -15.51 2.80
C ALA A 183 6.80 -14.04 3.26
N VAL A 184 6.79 -13.07 2.34
CA VAL A 184 6.52 -11.66 2.69
C VAL A 184 5.11 -11.48 3.23
N LEU A 185 4.09 -12.06 2.57
CA LEU A 185 2.72 -11.94 3.05
C LEU A 185 2.55 -12.54 4.44
N PHE A 186 3.14 -13.72 4.68
CA PHE A 186 3.15 -14.37 5.98
C PHE A 186 3.87 -13.53 7.03
N GLY A 187 5.05 -12.99 6.70
CA GLY A 187 5.81 -12.13 7.61
C GLY A 187 5.08 -10.84 7.96
N VAL A 188 4.39 -10.21 7.01
CA VAL A 188 3.54 -9.03 7.26
C VAL A 188 2.39 -9.36 8.20
N VAL A 189 1.76 -10.53 8.06
CA VAL A 189 0.72 -10.99 9.00
C VAL A 189 1.31 -11.21 10.39
N LEU A 190 2.49 -11.83 10.49
CA LEU A 190 3.18 -12.01 11.77
C LEU A 190 3.53 -10.68 12.42
N GLU A 191 4.04 -9.72 11.65
CA GLU A 191 4.29 -8.36 12.14
C GLU A 191 2.99 -7.73 12.62
N ALA A 192 1.92 -7.70 11.83
CA ALA A 192 0.64 -7.12 12.22
C ALA A 192 0.06 -7.73 13.51
N VAL A 193 0.31 -9.01 13.76
CA VAL A 193 -0.05 -9.69 15.01
C VAL A 193 0.91 -9.33 16.16
N ALA A 194 2.20 -9.19 15.88
CA ALA A 194 3.20 -8.83 16.90
C ALA A 194 3.03 -7.40 17.39
N LEU A 195 2.62 -6.46 16.54
CA LEU A 195 2.58 -5.04 16.87
C LEU A 195 1.73 -4.72 18.11
N PRO A 196 0.47 -5.18 18.23
CA PRO A 196 -0.30 -4.95 19.46
C PRO A 196 0.30 -5.63 20.69
N ALA A 197 0.96 -6.79 20.53
CA ALA A 197 1.50 -7.57 21.63
C ALA A 197 2.80 -7.00 22.21
N PHE A 198 3.55 -6.23 21.40
CA PHE A 198 4.82 -5.61 21.76
C PHE A 198 4.73 -4.08 21.84
N ARG A 199 3.52 -3.54 22.06
CA ARG A 199 3.33 -2.12 22.37
C ARG A 199 4.16 -1.70 23.58
N ASP A 200 4.79 -0.54 23.47
CA ASP A 200 5.74 0.05 24.41
C ASP A 200 6.99 -0.81 24.66
N ARG A 201 7.31 -1.73 23.74
CA ARG A 201 8.49 -2.61 23.80
C ARG A 201 9.22 -2.60 22.46
N ALA A 202 10.45 -3.11 22.46
CA ALA A 202 11.17 -3.37 21.23
C ALA A 202 10.45 -4.48 20.44
N LEU A 203 10.29 -4.29 19.13
CA LEU A 203 9.65 -5.29 18.27
C LEU A 203 10.60 -6.47 18.11
N PRO A 204 10.16 -7.72 18.34
CA PRO A 204 11.06 -8.84 18.32
C PRO A 204 11.61 -9.09 16.91
N LEU A 205 12.92 -9.34 16.78
CA LEU A 205 13.55 -9.59 15.48
C LEU A 205 12.95 -10.78 14.71
N TRP A 206 12.35 -11.75 15.41
CA TRP A 206 11.71 -12.90 14.77
C TRP A 206 10.49 -12.53 13.93
N SER A 207 9.82 -11.39 14.21
CA SER A 207 8.62 -11.00 13.46
C SER A 207 8.93 -10.64 12.00
N THR A 208 10.10 -10.05 11.74
CA THR A 208 10.56 -9.68 10.38
C THR A 208 11.42 -10.75 9.71
N ALA A 209 11.80 -11.82 10.43
CA ALA A 209 12.70 -12.83 9.89
C ALA A 209 12.21 -13.48 8.57
N PRO A 210 10.91 -13.83 8.41
CA PRO A 210 10.41 -14.36 7.13
C PRO A 210 10.50 -13.35 5.99
N VAL A 211 10.24 -12.08 6.29
CA VAL A 211 10.28 -10.97 5.33
C VAL A 211 11.72 -10.73 4.86
N LEU A 212 12.68 -10.69 5.79
CA LEU A 212 14.09 -10.52 5.50
C LEU A 212 14.66 -11.71 4.70
N ALA A 213 14.29 -12.94 5.07
CA ALA A 213 14.69 -14.15 4.34
C ALA A 213 14.15 -14.14 2.90
N ALA A 214 12.90 -13.73 2.70
CA ALA A 214 12.30 -13.57 1.38
C ALA A 214 13.01 -12.51 0.54
N ALA A 215 13.31 -11.34 1.12
CA ALA A 215 14.05 -10.27 0.46
C ALA A 215 15.46 -10.73 0.07
N ALA A 216 16.19 -11.38 0.97
CA ALA A 216 17.52 -11.92 0.69
C ALA A 216 17.50 -12.97 -0.42
N ALA A 217 16.57 -13.93 -0.35
CA ALA A 217 16.38 -14.93 -1.40
C ALA A 217 16.08 -14.28 -2.76
N CYS A 218 15.15 -13.33 -2.80
CA CYS A 218 14.83 -12.60 -4.03
C CYS A 218 16.01 -11.76 -4.54
N PHE A 219 16.83 -11.18 -3.67
CA PHE A 219 17.99 -10.39 -4.10
C PHE A 219 19.12 -11.25 -4.68
N LEU A 220 19.35 -12.43 -4.09
CA LEU A 220 20.43 -13.34 -4.49
C LEU A 220 20.08 -14.19 -5.72
N LEU A 221 18.79 -14.47 -5.95
CA LEU A 221 18.35 -15.24 -7.11
C LEU A 221 18.46 -14.43 -8.41
N PRO A 222 18.84 -15.06 -9.53
CA PRO A 222 18.91 -14.38 -10.82
C PRO A 222 17.52 -13.85 -11.20
N PRO A 223 17.44 -12.66 -11.83
CA PRO A 223 16.16 -12.06 -12.17
C PRO A 223 15.39 -12.97 -13.15
N PRO A 224 14.09 -13.21 -12.91
CA PRO A 224 13.30 -14.09 -13.75
C PRO A 224 13.14 -13.51 -15.17
N ARG A 225 12.92 -14.39 -16.13
CA ARG A 225 12.67 -14.02 -17.54
C ARG A 225 11.33 -13.29 -17.70
N SER A 226 10.34 -13.67 -16.91
CA SER A 226 9.03 -13.04 -16.81
C SER A 226 9.13 -11.59 -16.31
N ALA A 227 8.40 -10.68 -16.96
CA ALA A 227 8.30 -9.30 -16.49
C ALA A 227 7.49 -9.20 -15.18
N ALA A 228 6.40 -9.96 -15.05
CA ALA A 228 5.60 -10.01 -13.83
C ALA A 228 6.42 -10.47 -12.62
N LEU A 229 7.14 -11.58 -12.78
CA LEU A 229 7.94 -12.13 -11.69
C LEU A 229 9.09 -11.18 -11.29
N ARG A 230 9.64 -10.40 -12.24
CA ARG A 230 10.62 -9.36 -11.90
C ARG A 230 10.02 -8.27 -11.02
N HIS A 231 8.80 -7.82 -11.33
CA HIS A 231 8.11 -6.85 -10.49
C HIS A 231 7.84 -7.38 -9.10
N VAL A 232 7.39 -8.63 -8.98
CA VAL A 232 7.16 -9.30 -7.71
C VAL A 232 8.47 -9.44 -6.91
N GLN A 233 9.56 -9.86 -7.57
CA GLN A 233 10.88 -9.96 -6.95
C GLN A 233 11.34 -8.62 -6.38
N VAL A 234 11.25 -7.54 -7.16
CA VAL A 234 11.65 -6.21 -6.71
C VAL A 234 10.75 -5.69 -5.59
N LEU A 235 9.42 -5.90 -5.69
CA LEU A 235 8.47 -5.57 -4.64
C LEU A 235 8.85 -6.25 -3.31
N VAL A 236 9.12 -7.56 -3.36
CA VAL A 236 9.54 -8.36 -2.20
C VAL A 236 10.83 -7.82 -1.59
N VAL A 237 11.82 -7.48 -2.41
CA VAL A 237 13.09 -6.91 -1.90
C VAL A 237 12.86 -5.54 -1.26
N VAL A 238 12.19 -4.62 -1.95
CA VAL A 238 12.00 -3.24 -1.45
C VAL A 238 11.19 -3.23 -0.16
N LEU A 239 10.02 -3.88 -0.16
CA LEU A 239 9.21 -3.98 1.06
C LEU A 239 9.93 -4.74 2.15
N GLY A 240 10.60 -5.84 1.79
CA GLY A 240 11.18 -6.68 2.81
C GLY A 240 12.36 -6.04 3.52
N VAL A 241 13.18 -5.29 2.80
CA VAL A 241 14.20 -4.41 3.40
C VAL A 241 13.54 -3.34 4.25
N ALA A 242 12.51 -2.66 3.73
CA ALA A 242 11.86 -1.56 4.44
C ALA A 242 11.22 -2.00 5.77
N LEU A 243 10.55 -3.16 5.79
CA LEU A 243 9.91 -3.71 7.00
C LEU A 243 10.94 -4.25 8.00
N ALA A 244 12.02 -4.88 7.53
CA ALA A 244 13.08 -5.40 8.39
C ALA A 244 13.83 -4.32 9.19
N LEU A 245 13.79 -3.06 8.74
CA LEU A 245 14.44 -1.96 9.46
C LEU A 245 13.76 -1.64 10.80
N TYR A 246 12.46 -1.86 10.95
CA TYR A 246 11.74 -1.40 12.14
C TYR A 246 12.14 -2.10 13.43
N PRO A 247 12.20 -3.45 13.50
CA PRO A 247 12.71 -4.12 14.70
C PRO A 247 14.14 -3.71 15.03
N VAL A 248 15.00 -3.52 14.02
CA VAL A 248 16.38 -3.05 14.22
C VAL A 248 16.38 -1.68 14.87
N VAL A 249 15.62 -0.73 14.32
CA VAL A 249 15.51 0.64 14.86
C VAL A 249 15.04 0.64 16.31
N THR A 250 14.02 -0.15 16.66
CA THR A 250 13.52 -0.22 18.06
C THR A 250 14.52 -0.83 19.06
N HIS A 251 15.54 -1.54 18.59
CA HIS A 251 16.60 -2.10 19.45
C HIS A 251 17.81 -1.19 19.60
N VAL A 252 18.11 -0.37 18.59
CA VAL A 252 19.32 0.48 18.57
C VAL A 252 19.05 1.93 18.93
N ALA A 253 17.82 2.41 18.74
CA ALA A 253 17.39 3.74 19.12
C ALA A 253 16.50 3.68 20.38
N PRO A 254 16.48 4.73 21.22
CA PRO A 254 15.58 4.82 22.38
C PRO A 254 14.14 5.13 21.94
N LEU A 255 13.63 4.43 20.94
CA LEU A 255 12.28 4.56 20.40
C LEU A 255 11.44 3.37 20.86
N SER A 256 10.34 3.65 21.55
CA SER A 256 9.33 2.65 21.88
C SER A 256 8.27 2.59 20.78
N PHE A 257 7.90 1.38 20.35
CA PHE A 257 6.81 1.19 19.39
C PHE A 257 5.45 1.36 20.09
N ARG A 258 4.56 2.23 19.60
CA ARG A 258 3.24 2.53 20.20
C ARG A 258 2.07 2.08 19.34
#